data_AF-A0A927AWJ5-F1
#
_entry.id   AF-A0A927AWJ5-F1
#
_cell.length_a   1.000
_cell.length_b   1.000
_cell.length_c   1.000
_cell.angle_alpha   90.00
_cell.angle_beta   90.00
_cell.angle_gamma   90.00
#
_symmetry.space_group_name_H-M   'P 1'
#
loop_
_entity.id
_entity.type
_entity.pdbx_description
1 polymer ?
#
loop_
_entity_poly.entity_id
_entity_poly.type
_entity_poly.pdbx_seq_one_letter_code
_entity_poly.pdbx_strand_id
1 'polypeptide(L)' 'MLFFDERKISRKYEVSVEGNVVKWWRDVPGFSQRYSWTITDNGNTVLGKGELCEGGETWKKDLDQTFTRVK' A
#
# COMPACT_ATOMS: atom_id res chain seq x y z
N MET A 1 7.60 -8.50 -1.44
CA MET A 1 7.97 -8.03 -0.08
C MET A 1 7.32 -8.92 0.97
N LEU A 2 8.09 -9.39 1.96
CA LEU A 2 7.55 -10.04 3.16
C LEU A 2 7.36 -8.98 4.25
N PHE A 3 6.13 -8.82 4.72
CA PHE A 3 5.75 -7.91 5.78
C PHE A 3 5.38 -8.71 7.04
N PHE A 4 5.80 -8.23 8.20
CA PHE A 4 5.45 -8.80 9.50
C PHE A 4 5.18 -7.66 10.48
N ASP A 5 4.11 -7.80 11.28
CA ASP A 5 3.71 -6.79 12.27
C ASP A 5 3.65 -7.33 13.71
N GLU A 6 3.47 -6.44 14.67
CA GLU A 6 3.45 -6.73 16.11
C GLU A 6 2.37 -7.75 16.52
N ARG A 7 1.34 -7.97 15.69
CA ARG A 7 0.30 -8.98 15.92
C ARG A 7 0.76 -10.39 15.54
N LYS A 8 2.03 -10.55 15.16
CA LYS A 8 2.65 -11.79 14.70
C LYS A 8 2.07 -12.32 13.38
N ILE A 9 1.52 -11.43 12.55
CA ILE A 9 0.98 -11.77 11.23
C ILE A 9 2.03 -11.47 10.16
N SER A 10 2.36 -12.47 9.34
CA SER A 10 3.17 -12.30 8.14
C SER A 10 2.30 -12.26 6.88
N ARG A 11 2.61 -11.35 5.95
CA ARG A 11 1.97 -11.28 4.63
C ARG A 11 3.03 -11.16 3.53
N LYS A 12 2.83 -11.88 2.42
CA LYS A 12 3.61 -11.70 1.21
C LYS A 12 2.86 -10.78 0.25
N TYR A 13 3.54 -9.77 -0.23
CA TYR A 13 3.05 -8.81 -1.22
C TYR A 13 3.88 -8.87 -2.49
N GLU A 14 3.22 -8.74 -3.62
CA GLU A 14 3.87 -8.34 -4.87
C GLU A 14 4.13 -6.84 -4.83
N VAL A 15 5.21 -6.39 -5.49
CA VAL A 15 5.66 -5.00 -5.47
C VAL A 15 6.13 -4.62 -6.86
N SER A 16 5.77 -3.40 -7.30
CA SER A 16 6.35 -2.77 -8.48
C SER A 16 6.79 -1.35 -8.16
N VAL A 17 7.79 -0.90 -8.91
CA VAL A 17 8.30 0.47 -8.87
C VAL A 17 8.38 0.97 -10.30
N GLU A 18 7.75 2.09 -10.57
CA GLU A 18 7.75 2.73 -11.88
C GLU A 18 7.81 4.25 -11.70
N GLY A 19 8.92 4.85 -12.14
CA GLY A 19 9.17 6.28 -11.97
C GLY A 19 9.09 6.70 -10.50
N ASN A 20 8.14 7.59 -10.20
CA ASN A 20 7.88 8.11 -8.85
C ASN A 20 6.75 7.36 -8.11
N VAL A 21 6.30 6.21 -8.62
CA VAL A 21 5.20 5.44 -8.05
C VAL A 21 5.70 4.08 -7.59
N VAL A 22 5.38 3.74 -6.34
CA VAL A 22 5.56 2.40 -5.77
C VAL A 22 4.19 1.80 -5.52
N LYS A 23 3.96 0.57 -5.98
CA LYS A 23 2.73 -0.17 -5.68
C LYS A 23 3.07 -1.47 -4.96
N TRP A 24 2.21 -1.87 -4.04
CA TRP A 24 2.19 -3.22 -3.54
C TRP A 24 0.77 -3.76 -3.50
N TRP A 25 0.63 -5.06 -3.70
CA TRP A 25 -0.67 -5.71 -3.67
C TRP A 25 -0.54 -7.17 -3.26
N ARG A 26 -1.66 -7.73 -2.83
CA ARG A 26 -1.84 -9.13 -2.49
C ARG A 26 -3.27 -9.50 -2.83
N ASP A 27 -3.40 -10.46 -3.73
CA ASP A 27 -4.67 -11.01 -4.14
C ASP A 27 -4.80 -12.43 -3.59
N VAL A 28 -5.59 -12.59 -2.53
CA VAL A 28 -5.90 -13.92 -1.98
C VAL A 28 -7.40 -14.03 -1.66
N PRO A 29 -7.95 -15.25 -1.65
CA PRO A 29 -9.32 -15.47 -1.21
C PRO A 29 -9.60 -14.90 0.19
N GLY A 30 -10.74 -14.22 0.32
CA GLY A 30 -11.24 -13.68 1.59
C GLY A 30 -10.68 -12.31 1.99
N PHE A 31 -9.45 -11.97 1.62
CA PHE A 31 -8.83 -10.69 2.01
C PHE A 31 -7.70 -10.25 1.07
N SER A 32 -8.05 -9.42 0.08
CA SER A 32 -7.09 -8.79 -0.82
C SER A 32 -6.78 -7.35 -0.41
N GLN A 33 -5.57 -6.90 -0.69
CA GLN A 33 -5.11 -5.55 -0.36
C GLN A 33 -4.27 -4.99 -1.50
N ARG A 34 -4.39 -3.70 -1.75
CA ARG A 34 -3.50 -2.98 -2.66
C ARG A 34 -3.23 -1.58 -2.15
N TYR A 35 -2.09 -1.05 -2.54
CA TYR A 35 -1.66 0.25 -2.08
C TYR A 35 -0.72 0.88 -3.11
N SER A 36 -0.78 2.20 -3.23
CA SER A 36 0.16 3.00 -4.02
C SER A 36 0.74 4.14 -3.20
N TRP A 37 2.05 4.33 -3.30
CA TRP A 37 2.74 5.56 -2.90
C TRP A 37 3.20 6.32 -4.14
N THR A 38 2.87 7.60 -4.21
CA THR A 38 3.36 8.51 -5.24
C THR A 38 4.24 9.58 -4.59
N ILE A 39 5.50 9.63 -5.01
CA ILE A 39 6.46 10.64 -4.57
C ILE A 39 6.22 11.91 -5.38
N THR A 40 5.98 13.03 -4.71
CA THR A 40 5.69 14.33 -5.30
C THR A 40 6.58 15.41 -4.70
N ASP A 41 6.38 16.66 -5.11
CA ASP A 41 7.07 17.83 -4.53
C ASP A 41 8.60 17.67 -4.45
N ASN A 42 9.20 17.27 -5.59
CA ASN A 42 10.63 17.02 -5.71
C ASN A 42 11.20 16.06 -4.65
N GLY A 43 10.41 15.08 -4.23
CA GLY A 43 10.82 14.07 -3.25
C GLY A 43 10.55 14.45 -1.79
N ASN A 44 9.85 15.56 -1.53
CA ASN A 44 9.53 16.01 -0.17
C ASN A 44 8.17 15.53 0.33
N THR A 45 7.31 15.06 -0.57
CA THR A 45 5.98 14.56 -0.21
C THR A 45 5.75 13.17 -0.78
N VAL A 46 5.10 12.30 -0.01
CA VAL A 46 4.62 10.99 -0.49
C VAL A 46 3.12 10.90 -0.21
N LEU A 47 2.34 10.69 -1.26
CA LEU A 47 0.90 10.46 -1.18
C LEU A 47 0.64 8.95 -1.22
N GLY A 48 0.07 8.42 -0.15
CA GLY A 48 -0.22 7.01 0.04
C GLY A 48 -1.71 6.73 -0.01
N LYS A 49 -2.13 5.78 -0.85
CA LYS A 49 -3.53 5.34 -0.97
C LYS A 49 -3.60 3.84 -0.87
N GLY A 50 -4.42 3.35 0.06
CA GLY A 50 -4.65 1.93 0.33
C GLY A 50 -6.11 1.55 0.12
N GLU A 51 -6.32 0.36 -0.41
CA GLU A 51 -7.63 -0.24 -0.58
C GLU A 51 -7.61 -1.70 -0.12
N LEU A 52 -8.74 -2.15 0.43
CA LEU A 52 -8.97 -3.54 0.85
C LEU A 52 -10.20 -4.10 0.16
N CYS A 53 -10.18 -5.42 -0.05
CA CYS A 53 -11.31 -6.18 -0.56
C CYS A 53 -11.54 -7.38 0.37
N GLU A 54 -12.55 -7.24 1.23
CA GLU A 54 -13.02 -8.31 2.10
C GLU A 54 -14.03 -9.18 1.34
N GLY A 55 -13.91 -10.49 1.47
CA GLY A 55 -14.79 -11.44 0.78
C GLY A 55 -14.59 -11.53 -0.74
N GLY A 56 -13.71 -10.71 -1.33
CA GLY A 56 -13.39 -10.76 -2.75
C GLY A 56 -14.37 -10.00 -3.67
N GLU A 57 -15.33 -9.28 -3.11
CA GLU A 57 -16.42 -8.67 -3.89
C GLU A 57 -16.18 -7.19 -4.23
N THR A 58 -15.82 -6.36 -3.25
CA THR A 58 -15.75 -4.91 -3.41
C THR A 58 -14.49 -4.32 -2.80
N TRP A 59 -13.75 -3.57 -3.63
CA TRP A 59 -12.64 -2.74 -3.16
C TRP A 59 -13.16 -1.48 -2.46
N LYS A 60 -12.69 -1.26 -1.23
CA LYS A 60 -13.03 -0.09 -0.41
C LYS A 60 -11.75 0.69 -0.10
N LYS A 61 -11.89 2.02 -0.02
CA LYS A 61 -10.81 2.89 0.48
C LYS A 61 -10.55 2.55 1.94
N ASP A 62 -9.28 2.37 2.28
CA ASP A 62 -8.83 2.01 3.61
C ASP A 62 -7.89 3.07 4.18
N LEU A 63 -6.87 3.45 3.39
CA LEU A 63 -5.85 4.42 3.81
C LEU A 63 -5.76 5.58 2.83
N ASP A 64 -5.70 6.80 3.37
CA ASP A 64 -5.40 8.03 2.65
C ASP A 64 -4.40 8.83 3.48
N GLN A 65 -3.13 8.78 3.09
CA GLN A 65 -2.01 9.24 3.91
C GLN A 65 -1.15 10.22 3.12
N THR A 66 -0.71 11.26 3.80
CA THR A 66 0.31 12.19 3.28
C THR A 66 1.51 12.17 4.22
N PHE A 67 2.67 11.81 3.68
CA PHE A 67 3.94 11.88 4.41
C PHE A 67 4.74 13.05 3.89
N THR A 68 5.27 13.87 4.79
CA THR A 68 6.17 14.97 4.48
C THR A 68 7.55 14.69 5.05
N ARG A 69 8.60 15.02 4.28
CA ARG A 69 9.98 14.87 4.72
C ARG A 69 10.28 15.87 5.83
N VAL A 70 10.72 15.37 6.98
CA VAL A 70 11.25 16.20 8.07
C VAL A 70 12.64 16.71 7.67
N LYS A 71 12.92 17.99 7.95
CA LYS A 71 14.21 18.64 7.68
C LYS A 71 15.13 18.54 8.88
#